data_AF-A0A929SQY6-F1
#
_entry.id   AF-A0A929SQY6-F1
#
_cell.length_a   1.000
_cell.length_b   1.000
_cell.length_c   1.000
_cell.angle_alpha   90.00
_cell.angle_beta   90.00
_cell.angle_gamma   90.00
#
_symmetry.space_group_name_H-M   'P 1'
#
loop_
_entity.id
_entity.type
_entity.pdbx_description
1 polymer ?
#
loop_
_entity_poly.entity_id
_entity_poly.type
_entity_poly.pdbx_seq_one_letter_code
_entity_poly.pdbx_strand_id
1 'polypeptide(L)'
;MVSINLVGLAIKENKENKRFSKKSFLTRLEQVLLAARQVLYDRFEELSEKSRKDYPMLFGHNLWLESDKIKEDDKLRRALKHGILGIGFNGLYEALLAIYKKNKIEDIKEAQELGLEIIKTIRKKCDKFSEENNLNYQVIALPEEYDKDMFIDIDQIIHGKIKGVTDKEYYTNSFKIKLNNLDERIKWEAPFHKYTNAGHTFILEPREYNNDNEKLKEILNILLRENIGFVEVRKNKITEIS
;
A
#
# COMPACT_ATOMS: atom_id res chain seq x y z
N MET A 1 -4.65 10.39 0.06
CA MET A 1 -4.15 9.23 -0.67
C MET A 1 -5.16 8.76 -1.71
N VAL A 2 -4.70 7.96 -2.66
CA VAL A 2 -5.49 7.22 -3.66
C VAL A 2 -4.98 5.78 -3.68
N SER A 3 -5.88 4.80 -3.71
CA SER A 3 -5.55 3.37 -3.70
C SER A 3 -5.69 2.77 -5.11
N ILE A 4 -4.75 1.89 -5.51
CA ILE A 4 -4.79 1.17 -6.78
C ILE A 4 -5.32 -0.25 -6.56
N ASN A 5 -6.38 -0.62 -7.31
CA ASN A 5 -6.88 -1.98 -7.37
C ASN A 5 -6.02 -2.86 -8.30
N LEU A 6 -5.01 -3.54 -7.76
CA LEU A 6 -4.14 -4.41 -8.56
C LEU A 6 -4.88 -5.61 -9.14
N VAL A 7 -5.92 -6.10 -8.45
CA VAL A 7 -6.68 -7.29 -8.84
C VAL A 7 -7.51 -7.01 -10.09
N GLY A 8 -8.28 -5.93 -10.09
CA GLY A 8 -9.04 -5.50 -11.26
C GLY A 8 -8.16 -5.25 -12.49
N LEU A 9 -6.97 -4.67 -12.29
CA LEU A 9 -5.98 -4.51 -13.37
C LEU A 9 -5.52 -5.88 -13.93
N ALA A 10 -5.22 -6.83 -13.05
CA ALA A 10 -4.76 -8.16 -13.43
C ALA A 10 -5.84 -8.97 -14.17
N ILE A 11 -7.10 -8.91 -13.70
CA ILE A 11 -8.23 -9.56 -14.36
C ILE A 11 -8.46 -8.96 -15.75
N LYS A 12 -8.44 -7.63 -15.86
CA LYS A 12 -8.63 -6.94 -17.14
C LYS A 12 -7.55 -7.31 -18.15
N GLU A 13 -6.29 -7.33 -17.72
CA GLU A 13 -5.17 -7.75 -18.55
C GLU A 13 -5.34 -9.17 -19.11
N ASN A 14 -5.80 -10.11 -18.28
CA ASN A 14 -6.02 -11.49 -18.69
C ASN A 14 -7.28 -11.73 -19.52
N LYS A 15 -8.26 -10.83 -19.47
CA LYS A 15 -9.43 -10.84 -20.37
C LYS A 15 -9.08 -10.29 -21.75
N GLU A 16 -8.28 -9.22 -21.81
CA GLU A 16 -7.93 -8.54 -23.06
C GLU A 16 -6.80 -9.26 -23.82
N ASN A 17 -5.91 -9.98 -23.12
CA ASN A 17 -4.79 -10.69 -23.72
C ASN A 17 -4.91 -12.21 -23.59
N LYS A 18 -4.69 -12.93 -24.70
CA LYS A 18 -4.69 -14.42 -24.71
C LYS A 18 -3.65 -15.02 -23.75
N ARG A 19 -2.52 -14.33 -23.57
CA ARG A 19 -1.44 -14.67 -22.63
C ARG A 19 -1.05 -13.41 -21.86
N PHE A 20 -0.75 -13.59 -20.57
CA PHE A 20 -0.23 -12.50 -19.74
C PHE A 20 1.06 -11.96 -20.36
N SER A 21 1.12 -10.64 -20.52
CA SER A 21 2.32 -9.92 -20.92
C SER A 21 2.72 -8.97 -19.81
N LYS A 22 3.82 -9.27 -19.14
CA LYS A 22 4.38 -8.43 -18.06
C LYS A 22 4.54 -6.98 -18.50
N LYS A 23 5.05 -6.76 -19.71
CA LYS A 23 5.23 -5.41 -20.28
C LYS A 23 3.89 -4.68 -20.42
N SER A 24 2.87 -5.35 -20.98
CA SER A 24 1.54 -4.77 -21.17
C SER A 24 0.88 -4.41 -19.83
N PHE A 25 0.93 -5.33 -18.86
CA PHE A 25 0.43 -5.09 -17.50
C PHE A 25 1.11 -3.87 -16.85
N LEU A 26 2.44 -3.81 -16.91
CA LEU A 26 3.18 -2.68 -16.33
C LEU A 26 2.85 -1.37 -17.05
N THR A 27 2.73 -1.35 -18.38
CA THR A 27 2.29 -0.15 -19.12
C THR A 27 0.90 0.31 -18.68
N ARG A 28 -0.04 -0.62 -18.48
CA ARG A 28 -1.38 -0.30 -17.97
C ARG A 28 -1.35 0.23 -16.54
N LEU A 29 -0.54 -0.38 -15.68
CA LEU A 29 -0.31 0.11 -14.33
C LEU A 29 0.22 1.55 -14.35
N GLU A 30 1.18 1.86 -15.23
CA GLU A 30 1.68 3.23 -15.38
C GLU A 30 0.60 4.23 -15.80
N GLN A 31 -0.31 3.85 -16.69
CA GLN A 31 -1.45 4.70 -17.09
C GLN A 31 -2.38 4.97 -15.90
N VAL A 32 -2.68 3.95 -15.10
CA VAL A 32 -3.51 4.10 -13.90
C VAL A 32 -2.80 4.97 -12.85
N LEU A 33 -1.48 4.85 -12.71
CA LEU A 33 -0.69 5.71 -11.83
C LEU A 33 -0.69 7.18 -12.28
N LEU A 34 -0.72 7.45 -13.58
CA LEU A 34 -0.87 8.82 -14.10
C LEU A 34 -2.24 9.40 -13.73
N ALA A 35 -3.31 8.61 -13.81
CA ALA A 35 -4.63 9.05 -13.36
C ALA A 35 -4.66 9.29 -11.85
N ALA A 36 -4.06 8.41 -11.05
CA ALA A 36 -3.95 8.58 -9.60
C ALA A 36 -3.14 9.82 -9.21
N ARG A 37 -2.05 10.11 -9.92
CA ARG A 37 -1.29 11.36 -9.78
C ARG A 37 -2.18 12.57 -10.03
N GLN A 38 -2.94 12.58 -11.13
CA GLN A 38 -3.80 13.70 -11.47
C GLN A 38 -4.82 13.98 -10.36
N VAL A 39 -5.52 12.94 -9.88
CA VAL A 39 -6.50 13.08 -8.78
C VAL A 39 -5.86 13.64 -7.50
N LEU A 40 -4.65 13.19 -7.16
CA LEU A 40 -3.91 13.68 -6.00
C LEU A 40 -3.47 15.14 -6.18
N TYR A 41 -3.01 15.49 -7.38
CA TYR A 41 -2.59 16.84 -7.73
C TYR A 41 -3.76 17.82 -7.70
N ASP A 42 -4.89 17.48 -8.32
CA ASP A 42 -6.08 18.32 -8.34
C ASP A 42 -6.59 18.60 -6.92
N ARG A 43 -6.62 17.57 -6.06
CA ARG A 43 -6.96 17.75 -4.64
C ARG A 43 -5.98 18.67 -3.92
N PHE A 44 -4.68 18.52 -4.18
CA PHE A 44 -3.66 19.38 -3.59
C PHE A 44 -3.83 20.84 -4.03
N GLU A 45 -4.10 21.09 -5.31
CA GLU A 45 -4.34 22.44 -5.83
C GLU A 45 -5.59 23.06 -5.19
N GLU A 46 -6.71 22.33 -5.11
CA GLU A 46 -7.94 22.81 -4.49
C GLU A 46 -7.74 23.18 -3.01
N LEU A 47 -7.04 22.33 -2.24
CA LEU A 47 -6.72 22.62 -0.84
C LEU A 47 -5.72 23.77 -0.70
N SER A 48 -4.83 23.94 -1.67
CA SER A 48 -3.83 25.01 -1.67
C SER A 48 -4.43 26.39 -1.87
N GLU A 49 -5.59 26.48 -2.52
CA GLU A 49 -6.33 27.73 -2.73
C GLU A 49 -7.05 28.24 -1.47
N LYS A 50 -7.19 27.39 -0.44
CA LYS A 50 -7.69 27.81 0.87
C LYS A 50 -6.71 28.76 1.55
N SER A 51 -7.22 29.50 2.51
CA SER A 51 -6.52 30.48 3.33
C SER A 51 -6.29 29.98 4.75
N ARG A 52 -5.48 30.71 5.53
CA ARG A 52 -5.25 30.42 6.95
C ARG A 52 -6.57 30.39 7.76
N LYS A 53 -7.56 31.18 7.37
CA LYS A 53 -8.87 31.29 8.02
C LYS A 53 -9.75 30.04 7.84
N ASP A 54 -9.53 29.28 6.78
CA ASP A 54 -10.29 28.05 6.52
C ASP A 54 -9.90 26.92 7.50
N TYR A 55 -8.66 26.92 7.99
CA TYR A 55 -8.17 25.94 8.97
C TYR A 55 -7.35 26.62 10.08
N PRO A 56 -8.02 27.41 10.95
CA PRO A 56 -7.36 28.26 11.95
C PRO A 56 -6.61 27.43 12.99
N MET A 57 -7.06 26.20 13.28
CA MET A 57 -6.35 25.33 14.21
C MET A 57 -4.97 24.92 13.67
N LEU A 58 -4.90 24.49 12.41
CA LEU A 58 -3.67 23.96 11.81
C LEU A 58 -2.69 25.07 11.45
N PHE A 59 -3.14 26.08 10.72
CA PHE A 59 -2.26 27.13 10.22
C PHE A 59 -2.23 28.33 11.17
N GLY A 60 -3.34 28.66 11.84
CA GLY A 60 -3.42 29.75 12.82
C GLY A 60 -2.51 29.56 14.03
N HIS A 61 -2.40 28.34 14.55
CA HIS A 61 -1.47 27.99 15.65
C HIS A 61 -0.10 27.50 15.19
N ASN A 62 0.22 27.67 13.90
CA ASN A 62 1.49 27.30 13.31
C ASN A 62 1.88 25.80 13.49
N LEU A 63 0.90 24.89 13.44
CA LEU A 63 1.13 23.45 13.66
C LEU A 63 1.70 22.73 12.43
N TRP A 64 1.67 23.39 11.28
CA TRP A 64 2.21 22.84 10.03
C TRP A 64 3.56 23.48 9.67
N LEU A 65 4.45 22.74 9.01
CA LEU A 65 5.75 23.27 8.60
C LEU A 65 5.58 24.49 7.68
N GLU A 66 6.29 25.58 7.98
CA GLU A 66 6.21 26.89 7.31
C GLU A 66 4.86 27.62 7.40
N SER A 67 3.94 27.18 8.26
CA SER A 67 2.67 27.89 8.45
C SER A 67 2.82 29.23 9.19
N ASP A 68 3.90 29.44 9.93
CA ASP A 68 4.33 30.72 10.52
C ASP A 68 4.61 31.80 9.46
N LYS A 69 4.90 31.39 8.22
CA LYS A 69 5.21 32.28 7.08
C LYS A 69 3.99 32.60 6.22
N ILE A 70 2.80 32.17 6.62
CA ILE A 70 1.54 32.35 5.88
C ILE A 70 0.69 33.39 6.63
N LYS A 71 0.41 34.54 6.00
CA LYS A 71 -0.51 35.55 6.55
C LYS A 71 -1.96 35.09 6.46
N GLU A 72 -2.87 35.82 7.09
CA GLU A 72 -4.29 35.45 7.18
C GLU A 72 -4.96 35.12 5.84
N ASP A 73 -4.71 35.93 4.81
CA ASP A 73 -5.32 35.78 3.49
C ASP A 73 -4.39 35.09 2.48
N ASP A 74 -3.20 34.66 2.92
CA ASP A 74 -2.27 33.92 2.08
C ASP A 74 -2.77 32.49 1.85
N LYS A 75 -2.51 32.00 0.64
CA LYS A 75 -2.82 30.63 0.23
C LYS A 75 -1.95 29.60 0.95
N LEU A 76 -2.51 28.41 1.16
CA LEU A 76 -1.88 27.36 1.96
C LEU A 76 -0.82 26.52 1.23
N ARG A 77 -0.63 26.72 -0.08
CA ARG A 77 0.31 25.95 -0.91
C ARG A 77 1.70 25.79 -0.27
N ARG A 78 2.23 26.87 0.31
CA ARG A 78 3.58 26.89 0.90
C ARG A 78 3.75 25.87 2.02
N ALA A 79 2.74 25.72 2.86
CA ALA A 79 2.75 24.76 3.96
C ALA A 79 2.39 23.36 3.42
N LEU A 80 1.30 23.25 2.66
CA LEU A 80 0.77 21.96 2.21
C LEU A 80 1.73 21.17 1.31
N LYS A 81 2.66 21.82 0.59
CA LYS A 81 3.67 21.12 -0.24
C LYS A 81 4.54 20.15 0.57
N HIS A 82 4.66 20.35 1.88
CA HIS A 82 5.42 19.47 2.79
C HIS A 82 4.66 18.20 3.17
N GLY A 83 3.36 18.12 2.84
CA GLY A 83 2.56 16.91 3.03
C GLY A 83 2.90 15.80 2.03
N ILE A 84 2.34 14.61 2.28
CA ILE A 84 2.52 13.41 1.44
C ILE A 84 1.32 13.20 0.53
N LEU A 85 1.58 13.02 -0.76
CA LEU A 85 0.60 12.59 -1.76
C LEU A 85 0.72 11.07 -1.92
N GLY A 86 0.06 10.34 -1.02
CA GLY A 86 0.19 8.88 -0.93
C GLY A 86 -0.55 8.13 -2.06
N ILE A 87 0.17 7.23 -2.74
CA ILE A 87 -0.40 6.21 -3.63
C ILE A 87 -0.34 4.86 -2.92
N GLY A 88 -1.50 4.31 -2.60
CA GLY A 88 -1.67 3.01 -2.00
C GLY A 88 -1.98 1.92 -3.03
N PHE A 89 -1.96 0.67 -2.60
CA PHE A 89 -2.38 -0.47 -3.41
C PHE A 89 -2.95 -1.56 -2.53
N ASN A 90 -3.81 -2.41 -3.10
CA ASN A 90 -4.37 -3.56 -2.39
C ASN A 90 -4.45 -4.80 -3.29
N GLY A 91 -4.49 -5.99 -2.65
CA GLY A 91 -4.74 -7.26 -3.33
C GLY A 91 -3.60 -7.76 -4.21
N LEU A 92 -2.33 -7.52 -3.84
CA LEU A 92 -1.20 -8.02 -4.65
C LEU A 92 -1.24 -9.55 -4.80
N TYR A 93 -1.60 -10.28 -3.73
CA TYR A 93 -1.70 -11.73 -3.77
C TYR A 93 -2.74 -12.22 -4.77
N GLU A 94 -3.96 -11.69 -4.71
CA GLU A 94 -5.04 -12.02 -5.64
C GLU A 94 -4.74 -11.55 -7.07
N ALA A 95 -4.03 -10.44 -7.25
CA ALA A 95 -3.58 -9.99 -8.55
C ALA A 95 -2.60 -11.00 -9.19
N LEU A 96 -1.67 -11.55 -8.41
CA LEU A 96 -0.75 -12.60 -8.87
C LEU A 96 -1.50 -13.89 -9.21
N LEU A 97 -2.47 -14.32 -8.38
CA LEU A 97 -3.34 -15.45 -8.69
C LEU A 97 -4.10 -15.25 -10.01
N ALA A 98 -4.67 -14.06 -10.19
CA ALA A 98 -5.36 -13.69 -11.41
C ALA A 98 -4.42 -13.75 -12.62
N ILE A 99 -3.20 -13.18 -12.53
CA ILE A 99 -2.16 -13.20 -13.57
C ILE A 99 -1.81 -14.62 -13.98
N TYR A 100 -1.49 -15.48 -13.01
CA TYR A 100 -1.09 -16.86 -13.25
C TYR A 100 -2.25 -17.77 -13.64
N LYS A 101 -3.51 -17.29 -13.54
CA LYS A 101 -4.73 -18.09 -13.71
C LYS A 101 -4.74 -19.31 -12.79
N LYS A 102 -4.24 -19.14 -11.56
CA LYS A 102 -4.17 -20.16 -10.51
C LYS A 102 -5.03 -19.75 -9.32
N ASN A 103 -5.43 -20.73 -8.52
CA ASN A 103 -6.13 -20.53 -7.24
C ASN A 103 -5.18 -20.57 -6.03
N LYS A 104 -3.90 -20.92 -6.24
CA LYS A 104 -2.84 -20.89 -5.25
C LYS A 104 -1.50 -20.61 -5.94
N ILE A 105 -0.62 -19.90 -5.25
CA ILE A 105 0.78 -19.70 -5.67
C ILE A 105 1.59 -20.91 -5.20
N GLU A 106 2.20 -21.62 -6.14
CA GLU A 106 3.08 -22.78 -5.88
C GLU A 106 4.53 -22.33 -5.74
N ASP A 107 5.01 -21.48 -6.67
CA ASP A 107 6.33 -20.86 -6.60
C ASP A 107 6.23 -19.47 -5.98
N ILE A 108 6.48 -19.41 -4.66
CA ILE A 108 6.45 -18.17 -3.89
C ILE A 108 7.55 -17.21 -4.36
N LYS A 109 8.71 -17.73 -4.77
CA LYS A 109 9.84 -16.89 -5.16
C LYS A 109 9.57 -16.20 -6.49
N GLU A 110 9.11 -16.94 -7.49
CA GLU A 110 8.72 -16.36 -8.80
C GLU A 110 7.63 -15.31 -8.63
N ALA A 111 6.61 -15.60 -7.82
CA ALA A 111 5.53 -14.68 -7.53
C ALA A 111 6.01 -13.41 -6.80
N GLN A 112 6.98 -13.55 -5.88
CA GLN A 112 7.56 -12.42 -5.16
C GLN A 112 8.37 -11.52 -6.12
N GLU A 113 9.13 -12.12 -7.02
CA GLU A 113 9.90 -11.38 -8.02
C GLU A 113 8.98 -10.51 -8.89
N LEU A 114 7.89 -11.08 -9.40
CA LEU A 114 6.89 -10.32 -10.15
C LEU A 114 6.21 -9.26 -9.28
N GLY A 115 5.81 -9.61 -8.05
CA GLY A 115 5.21 -8.66 -7.11
C GLY A 115 6.13 -7.48 -6.82
N LEU A 116 7.42 -7.72 -6.58
CA LEU A 116 8.42 -6.68 -6.36
C LEU A 116 8.60 -5.81 -7.60
N GLU A 117 8.58 -6.37 -8.81
CA GLU A 117 8.61 -5.57 -10.04
C GLU A 117 7.41 -4.62 -10.16
N ILE A 118 6.21 -5.08 -9.78
CA ILE A 118 5.00 -4.26 -9.76
C ILE A 118 5.18 -3.09 -8.77
N ILE A 119 5.55 -3.38 -7.51
CA ILE A 119 5.70 -2.33 -6.49
C ILE A 119 6.87 -1.39 -6.78
N LYS A 120 7.99 -1.90 -7.32
CA LYS A 120 9.10 -1.07 -7.82
C LYS A 120 8.67 -0.12 -8.92
N THR A 121 7.79 -0.56 -9.83
CA THR A 121 7.23 0.31 -10.87
C THR A 121 6.41 1.44 -10.27
N ILE A 122 5.55 1.14 -9.29
CA ILE A 122 4.79 2.16 -8.55
C ILE A 122 5.74 3.15 -7.87
N ARG A 123 6.77 2.65 -7.18
CA ARG A 123 7.76 3.50 -6.50
C ARG A 123 8.51 4.42 -7.45
N LYS A 124 9.04 3.88 -8.55
CA LYS A 124 9.75 4.68 -9.57
C LYS A 124 8.88 5.79 -10.16
N LYS A 125 7.58 5.52 -10.37
CA LYS A 125 6.66 6.56 -10.84
C LYS A 125 6.41 7.63 -9.77
N CYS A 126 6.25 7.25 -8.50
CA CYS A 126 6.12 8.22 -7.42
C CYS A 126 7.36 9.11 -7.29
N ASP A 127 8.56 8.55 -7.44
CA ASP A 127 9.81 9.34 -7.45
C ASP A 127 9.81 10.36 -8.58
N LYS A 128 9.50 9.90 -9.80
CA LYS A 128 9.39 10.78 -10.97
C LYS A 128 8.32 11.86 -10.80
N PHE A 129 7.16 11.53 -10.25
CA PHE A 129 6.11 12.53 -9.98
C PHE A 129 6.54 13.55 -8.94
N SER A 130 7.31 13.11 -7.95
CA SER A 130 7.86 14.00 -6.93
C SER A 130 8.84 15.01 -7.52
N GLU A 131 9.76 14.55 -8.37
CA GLU A 131 10.71 15.39 -9.09
C GLU A 131 9.99 16.39 -10.02
N GLU A 132 9.04 15.91 -10.81
CA GLU A 132 8.33 16.73 -11.80
C GLU A 132 7.42 17.80 -11.19
N ASN A 133 6.76 17.50 -10.07
CA ASN A 133 5.84 18.45 -9.42
C ASN A 133 6.45 19.20 -8.24
N ASN A 134 7.65 18.83 -7.79
CA ASN A 134 8.24 19.32 -6.53
C ASN A 134 7.30 19.14 -5.33
N LEU A 135 6.72 17.93 -5.21
CA LEU A 135 5.78 17.50 -4.17
C LEU A 135 6.14 16.10 -3.69
N ASN A 136 5.68 15.67 -2.52
CA ASN A 136 6.08 14.37 -1.96
C ASN A 136 5.11 13.23 -2.34
N TYR A 137 5.19 12.73 -3.58
CA TYR A 137 4.48 11.51 -3.95
C TYR A 137 5.19 10.29 -3.37
N GLN A 138 4.48 9.49 -2.60
CA GLN A 138 5.07 8.34 -1.90
C GLN A 138 4.16 7.13 -1.93
N VAL A 139 4.77 5.94 -1.79
CA VAL A 139 4.04 4.67 -1.82
C VAL A 139 3.71 4.22 -0.41
N ILE A 140 2.45 3.85 -0.18
CA ILE A 140 1.97 3.36 1.11
C ILE A 140 1.37 1.95 0.95
N ALA A 141 1.76 1.02 1.82
CA ALA A 141 0.96 -0.18 2.07
C ALA A 141 -0.15 0.21 3.06
N LEU A 142 -1.38 0.02 2.60
CA LEU A 142 -2.58 0.45 3.30
C LEU A 142 -2.70 -0.24 4.68
N PRO A 143 -3.23 0.45 5.70
CA PRO A 143 -3.64 -0.20 6.94
C PRO A 143 -4.68 -1.29 6.67
N GLU A 144 -4.69 -2.37 7.47
CA GLU A 144 -5.55 -3.53 7.20
C GLU A 144 -7.03 -3.17 7.02
N GLU A 145 -7.53 -2.19 7.77
CA GLU A 145 -8.93 -1.73 7.77
C GLU A 145 -9.34 -0.88 6.56
N TYR A 146 -8.39 -0.42 5.76
CA TYR A 146 -8.66 0.49 4.67
C TYR A 146 -9.10 -0.25 3.40
N ASP A 147 -10.18 0.21 2.76
CA ASP A 147 -10.70 -0.32 1.48
C ASP A 147 -10.92 -1.85 1.44
N LYS A 148 -11.23 -2.50 2.59
CA LYS A 148 -11.32 -3.97 2.69
C LYS A 148 -12.26 -4.59 1.66
N ASP A 149 -13.43 -3.97 1.45
CA ASP A 149 -14.52 -4.60 0.70
C ASP A 149 -14.81 -3.90 -0.65
N MET A 150 -14.48 -2.61 -0.77
CA MET A 150 -14.85 -1.80 -1.94
C MET A 150 -14.31 -2.36 -3.27
N PHE A 151 -13.03 -2.77 -3.32
CA PHE A 151 -12.45 -3.26 -4.56
C PHE A 151 -13.00 -4.63 -4.98
N ILE A 152 -13.21 -5.54 -4.02
CA ILE A 152 -13.73 -6.87 -4.34
C ILE A 152 -15.20 -6.80 -4.74
N ASP A 153 -16.01 -5.93 -4.12
CA ASP A 153 -17.41 -5.73 -4.50
C ASP A 153 -17.52 -5.24 -5.95
N ILE A 154 -16.74 -4.22 -6.31
CA ILE A 154 -16.69 -3.69 -7.68
C ILE A 154 -16.23 -4.78 -8.67
N ASP A 155 -15.18 -5.52 -8.32
CA ASP A 155 -14.65 -6.55 -9.21
C ASP A 155 -15.60 -7.74 -9.34
N GLN A 156 -16.35 -8.12 -8.29
CA GLN A 156 -17.39 -9.14 -8.36
C GLN A 156 -18.53 -8.71 -9.28
N ILE A 157 -18.94 -7.43 -9.23
CA ILE A 157 -19.98 -6.89 -10.11
C ILE A 157 -19.52 -6.92 -11.58
N ILE A 158 -18.29 -6.49 -11.86
CA ILE A 158 -17.78 -6.34 -13.24
C ILE A 158 -17.33 -7.69 -13.82
N HIS A 159 -16.71 -8.54 -13.00
CA HIS A 159 -16.01 -9.75 -13.46
C HIS A 159 -16.63 -11.06 -13.00
N GLY A 160 -17.60 -11.03 -12.07
CA GLY A 160 -18.16 -12.22 -11.44
C GLY A 160 -17.22 -12.83 -10.39
N LYS A 161 -17.57 -14.03 -9.91
CA LYS A 161 -16.75 -14.79 -8.96
C LYS A 161 -15.68 -15.62 -9.67
N ILE A 162 -14.42 -15.31 -9.42
CA ILE A 162 -13.23 -15.99 -9.92
C ILE A 162 -12.60 -16.73 -8.75
N LYS A 163 -12.42 -18.04 -8.91
CA LYS A 163 -11.94 -18.93 -7.84
C LYS A 163 -10.56 -18.51 -7.30
N GLY A 164 -10.46 -18.31 -5.99
CA GLY A 164 -9.26 -17.86 -5.28
C GLY A 164 -8.96 -16.36 -5.42
N VAL A 165 -9.75 -15.61 -6.19
CA VAL A 165 -9.51 -14.19 -6.48
C VAL A 165 -10.69 -13.36 -5.95
N THR A 166 -11.81 -13.35 -6.66
CA THR A 166 -13.00 -12.55 -6.33
C THR A 166 -14.10 -13.37 -5.65
N ASP A 167 -13.90 -14.67 -5.41
CA ASP A 167 -14.82 -15.54 -4.66
C ASP A 167 -14.68 -15.42 -3.13
N LYS A 168 -13.93 -14.41 -2.67
CA LYS A 168 -13.64 -14.11 -1.26
C LYS A 168 -14.52 -12.95 -0.77
N GLU A 169 -14.45 -12.68 0.52
CA GLU A 169 -15.12 -11.51 1.14
C GLU A 169 -14.27 -10.24 1.03
N TYR A 170 -12.94 -10.36 1.04
CA TYR A 170 -12.01 -9.25 0.96
C TYR A 170 -10.68 -9.67 0.32
N TYR A 171 -9.97 -8.72 -0.27
CA TYR A 171 -8.62 -8.93 -0.81
C TYR A 171 -7.57 -8.92 0.29
N THR A 172 -6.46 -9.62 0.03
CA THR A 172 -5.35 -9.65 0.98
C THR A 172 -4.66 -8.28 0.99
N ASN A 173 -4.49 -7.71 2.19
CA ASN A 173 -4.04 -6.34 2.36
C ASN A 173 -2.69 -6.08 1.67
N SER A 174 -2.62 -5.05 0.82
CA SER A 174 -1.37 -4.54 0.22
C SER A 174 -0.51 -5.65 -0.41
N PHE A 175 0.65 -5.95 0.17
CA PHE A 175 1.59 -6.99 -0.27
C PHE A 175 1.58 -8.24 0.62
N LYS A 176 0.64 -8.35 1.58
CA LYS A 176 0.59 -9.43 2.56
C LYS A 176 0.34 -10.78 1.91
N ILE A 177 0.73 -11.83 2.63
CA ILE A 177 0.46 -13.22 2.27
C ILE A 177 0.14 -14.04 3.53
N LYS A 178 -0.76 -15.02 3.40
CA LYS A 178 -1.06 -15.98 4.47
C LYS A 178 -0.16 -17.20 4.31
N LEU A 179 0.96 -17.24 5.04
CA LEU A 179 1.86 -18.39 5.14
C LEU A 179 1.92 -18.89 6.59
N ASN A 180 2.04 -20.20 6.77
CA ASN A 180 2.16 -20.81 8.10
C ASN A 180 3.59 -20.72 8.64
N ASN A 181 4.58 -20.69 7.75
CA ASN A 181 5.99 -20.58 8.10
C ASN A 181 6.38 -19.10 8.23
N LEU A 182 6.82 -18.68 9.43
CA LEU A 182 7.22 -17.30 9.71
C LEU A 182 8.42 -16.87 8.86
N ASP A 183 9.43 -17.72 8.68
CA ASP A 183 10.63 -17.38 7.92
C ASP A 183 10.32 -17.13 6.44
N GLU A 184 9.43 -17.94 5.85
CA GLU A 184 8.95 -17.72 4.47
C GLU A 184 8.16 -16.41 4.36
N ARG A 185 7.34 -16.09 5.38
CA ARG A 185 6.59 -14.83 5.43
C ARG A 185 7.51 -13.62 5.56
N ILE A 186 8.53 -13.70 6.41
CA ILE A 186 9.56 -12.66 6.54
C ILE A 186 10.26 -12.46 5.19
N LYS A 187 10.73 -13.54 4.57
CA LYS A 187 11.38 -13.50 3.25
C LYS A 187 10.48 -12.89 2.18
N TRP A 188 9.17 -13.18 2.22
CA TRP A 188 8.19 -12.59 1.32
C TRP A 188 8.00 -11.09 1.57
N GLU A 189 7.70 -10.69 2.81
CA GLU A 189 7.25 -9.33 3.11
C GLU A 189 8.41 -8.32 3.18
N ALA A 190 9.56 -8.71 3.74
CA ALA A 190 10.65 -7.78 4.05
C ALA A 190 11.11 -6.94 2.85
N PRO A 191 11.31 -7.49 1.63
CA PRO A 191 11.76 -6.71 0.49
C PRO A 191 10.77 -5.61 0.04
N PHE A 192 9.48 -5.72 0.37
CA PHE A 192 8.48 -4.71 0.01
C PHE A 192 8.57 -3.43 0.88
N HIS A 193 9.09 -3.54 2.11
CA HIS A 193 9.20 -2.40 3.04
C HIS A 193 10.03 -1.26 2.45
N LYS A 194 11.12 -1.59 1.73
CA LYS A 194 11.97 -0.61 1.04
C LYS A 194 11.22 0.22 0.00
N TYR A 195 10.18 -0.32 -0.62
CA TYR A 195 9.44 0.34 -1.71
C TYR A 195 8.13 1.00 -1.25
N THR A 196 7.78 0.89 0.03
CA THR A 196 6.54 1.40 0.64
C THR A 196 6.85 2.42 1.72
N ASN A 197 7.55 3.48 1.33
CA ASN A 197 8.21 4.40 2.26
C ASN A 197 7.30 5.44 2.94
N ALA A 198 6.03 5.53 2.57
CA ALA A 198 5.04 6.31 3.32
C ALA A 198 4.28 5.48 4.37
N GLY A 199 4.53 4.17 4.44
CA GLY A 199 3.94 3.33 5.46
C GLY A 199 3.88 1.88 5.05
N HIS A 200 4.17 1.03 6.01
CA HIS A 200 4.06 -0.42 5.94
C HIS A 200 4.08 -0.98 7.36
N THR A 201 3.68 -2.23 7.53
CA THR A 201 3.70 -2.88 8.83
C THR A 201 3.97 -4.35 8.62
N PHE A 202 4.84 -4.95 9.41
CA PHE A 202 4.92 -6.39 9.58
C PHE A 202 4.21 -6.75 10.88
N ILE A 203 3.16 -7.58 10.83
CA ILE A 203 2.39 -7.97 12.02
C ILE A 203 2.96 -9.29 12.52
N LEU A 204 3.29 -9.35 13.80
CA LEU A 204 3.69 -10.56 14.50
C LEU A 204 2.57 -10.98 15.45
N GLU A 205 2.03 -12.17 15.23
CA GLU A 205 0.94 -12.75 16.01
C GLU A 205 1.45 -13.52 17.24
N PRO A 206 0.69 -13.59 18.35
CA PRO A 206 1.07 -14.31 19.58
C PRO A 206 1.54 -15.75 19.34
N ARG A 207 0.92 -16.44 18.40
CA ARG A 207 1.23 -17.82 18.01
C ARG A 207 2.62 -17.99 17.39
N GLU A 208 3.20 -16.95 16.83
CA GLU A 208 4.49 -17.02 16.13
C GLU A 208 5.66 -17.02 17.14
N TYR A 209 5.51 -16.27 18.23
CA TYR A 209 6.49 -16.22 19.32
C TYR A 209 6.05 -16.98 20.59
N ASN A 210 4.93 -17.71 20.56
CA ASN A 210 4.42 -18.55 21.66
C ASN A 210 4.23 -17.81 23.00
N ASN A 211 3.96 -16.50 22.98
CA ASN A 211 3.98 -15.64 24.17
C ASN A 211 5.31 -15.64 24.96
N ASP A 212 6.41 -16.04 24.32
CA ASP A 212 7.76 -16.08 24.89
C ASP A 212 8.54 -14.82 24.50
N ASN A 213 9.03 -14.08 25.51
CA ASN A 213 9.76 -12.83 25.31
C ASN A 213 11.17 -13.03 24.73
N GLU A 214 11.85 -14.15 25.03
CA GLU A 214 13.16 -14.42 24.45
C GLU A 214 13.02 -14.80 22.98
N LYS A 215 12.05 -15.66 22.65
CA LYS A 215 11.71 -15.96 21.26
C LYS A 215 11.28 -14.71 20.48
N LEU A 216 10.52 -13.83 21.12
CA LEU A 216 10.14 -12.54 20.52
C LEU A 216 11.38 -11.70 20.20
N LYS A 217 12.34 -11.57 21.12
CA LYS A 217 13.59 -10.83 20.88
C LYS A 217 14.39 -11.43 19.72
N GLU A 218 14.48 -12.76 19.64
CA GLU A 218 15.15 -13.45 18.52
C GLU A 218 14.49 -13.11 17.18
N ILE A 219 13.16 -13.19 17.11
CA ILE A 219 12.41 -12.83 15.91
C ILE A 219 12.64 -11.36 15.55
N LEU A 220 12.51 -10.43 16.51
CA LEU A 220 12.75 -9.00 16.26
C LEU A 220 14.16 -8.72 15.73
N ASN A 221 15.18 -9.45 16.20
CA ASN A 221 16.54 -9.36 15.66
C ASN A 221 16.62 -9.85 14.20
N ILE A 222 15.87 -10.88 13.83
CA ILE A 222 15.78 -11.34 12.43
C ILE A 222 15.09 -10.26 11.58
N LEU A 223 13.94 -9.74 12.02
CA LEU A 223 13.21 -8.69 11.29
C LEU A 223 14.08 -7.43 11.07
N LEU A 224 14.87 -7.05 12.09
CA LEU A 224 15.81 -5.94 11.98
C LEU A 224 16.90 -6.22 10.92
N ARG A 225 17.49 -7.42 10.89
CA ARG A 225 18.49 -7.82 9.89
C ARG A 225 17.93 -7.83 8.47
N GLU A 226 16.67 -8.20 8.32
CA GLU A 226 15.95 -8.21 7.04
C GLU A 226 15.45 -6.82 6.61
N ASN A 227 15.78 -5.75 7.36
CA ASN A 227 15.38 -4.36 7.10
C ASN A 227 13.86 -4.13 7.08
N ILE A 228 13.12 -4.84 7.94
CA ILE A 228 11.70 -4.54 8.17
C ILE A 228 11.58 -3.22 8.93
N GLY A 229 10.95 -2.22 8.31
CA GLY A 229 10.91 -0.85 8.84
C GLY A 229 9.92 -0.60 9.99
N PHE A 230 8.87 -1.40 10.14
CA PHE A 230 7.91 -1.27 11.25
C PHE A 230 7.27 -2.61 11.58
N VAL A 231 7.20 -2.92 12.87
CA VAL A 231 6.65 -4.18 13.40
C VAL A 231 5.56 -3.88 14.42
N GLU A 232 4.40 -4.48 14.22
CA GLU A 232 3.31 -4.54 15.21
C GLU A 232 3.36 -5.91 15.89
N VAL A 233 3.57 -5.94 17.21
CA VAL A 233 3.52 -7.17 18.00
C VAL A 233 2.16 -7.25 18.68
N ARG A 234 1.30 -8.14 18.17
CA ARG A 234 0.00 -8.41 18.80
C ARG A 234 0.23 -9.31 20.00
N LYS A 235 -0.46 -9.01 21.11
CA LYS A 235 -0.50 -9.84 22.31
C LYS A 235 -1.91 -10.38 22.47
N ASN A 236 -2.04 -11.60 23.00
CA ASN A 236 -3.35 -12.09 23.44
C ASN A 236 -3.90 -11.09 24.47
N LYS A 237 -5.16 -10.69 24.32
CA LYS A 237 -5.87 -10.02 25.41
C LYS A 237 -5.90 -11.02 26.56
N ILE A 238 -5.12 -10.78 27.61
CA ILE A 238 -5.34 -11.44 28.89
C ILE A 238 -6.62 -10.80 29.43
N THR A 239 -7.77 -11.39 29.14
CA THR A 239 -8.96 -11.17 29.96
C THR A 239 -8.68 -11.87 31.28
N GLU A 240 -8.07 -11.16 32.22
CA GLU A 240 -8.20 -11.50 33.64
C GLU A 240 -9.67 -11.31 33.97
N ILE A 241 -10.43 -12.40 33.94
CA ILE A 241 -11.72 -12.46 34.62
C ILE A 241 -11.34 -12.66 36.09
N SER A 242 -11.25 -11.56 36.82
CA SER A 242 -11.21 -11.53 38.28
C SER A 242 -12.61 -11.57 38.87
#